data_AF-A0A170U9P7-F1
#
_entry.id   AF-A0A170U9P7-F1
#
_cell.length_a   1.000
_cell.length_b   1.000
_cell.length_c   1.000
_cell.angle_alpha   90.00
_cell.angle_beta   90.00
_cell.angle_gamma   90.00
#
_symmetry.space_group_name_H-M   'P 1'
#
loop_
_entity.id
_entity.type
_entity.pdbx_description
1 polymer ?
#
loop_
_entity_poly.entity_id
_entity_poly.type
_entity_poly.pdbx_seq_one_letter_code
_entity_poly.pdbx_strand_id
1 'polypeptide(L)'
;VRKAIKLYKTKNKAIFRDTDIEDFLKTEFTKLSNEMEEAALERSGWQLVGIDGLRLRINKYTPLNVSSYIKLPEAIARKKACINPENNINMQSKYAILAKFVQKDPQRVSKYKQLVHRYDFSCVSYPTPLQQIKKFEKANNISINVFALEEDNKVYPIKVVKEEKLDHR
;
A
#
# COMPACT_ATOMS: atom_id res chain seq x y z
N VAL A 1 -27.93 -6.84 -38.53
CA VAL A 1 -27.82 -6.47 -37.09
C VAL A 1 -26.37 -6.13 -36.80
N ARG A 2 -26.06 -4.91 -36.33
CA ARG A 2 -24.69 -4.56 -35.88
C ARG A 2 -24.44 -5.21 -34.52
N LYS A 3 -23.35 -5.96 -34.38
CA LYS A 3 -22.89 -6.51 -33.11
C LYS A 3 -21.62 -5.78 -32.69
N ALA A 4 -21.49 -5.50 -31.40
CA ALA A 4 -20.29 -4.91 -30.80
C ALA A 4 -19.90 -5.73 -29.57
N ILE A 5 -18.59 -5.81 -29.30
CA ILE A 5 -18.05 -6.48 -28.12
C ILE A 5 -17.67 -5.39 -27.12
N LYS A 6 -18.21 -5.47 -25.90
CA LYS A 6 -17.85 -4.60 -24.78
C LYS A 6 -17.20 -5.45 -23.69
N LEU A 7 -16.11 -4.93 -23.11
CA LEU A 7 -15.34 -5.62 -22.09
C LEU A 7 -15.51 -4.93 -20.73
N TYR A 8 -16.06 -5.65 -19.77
CA TYR A 8 -16.20 -5.20 -18.39
C TYR A 8 -15.06 -5.76 -17.55
N LYS A 9 -14.47 -4.93 -16.69
CA LYS A 9 -13.27 -5.28 -15.90
C LYS A 9 -13.42 -4.79 -14.47
N THR A 10 -13.19 -5.67 -13.52
CA THR A 10 -13.00 -5.30 -12.11
C THR A 10 -11.52 -5.03 -11.81
N LYS A 11 -11.28 -4.31 -10.71
CA LYS A 11 -9.92 -4.12 -10.18
C LYS A 11 -9.52 -5.37 -9.38
N ASN A 12 -8.23 -5.68 -9.34
CA ASN A 12 -7.72 -6.72 -8.45
C ASN A 12 -8.05 -6.37 -6.98
N LYS A 13 -8.60 -7.33 -6.24
CA LYS A 13 -8.83 -7.24 -4.80
C LYS A 13 -8.07 -8.37 -4.10
N ALA A 14 -7.50 -8.06 -2.93
CA ALA A 14 -6.85 -9.06 -2.10
C ALA A 14 -7.92 -9.90 -1.41
N ILE A 15 -7.73 -11.22 -1.43
CA ILE A 15 -8.55 -12.20 -0.70
C ILE A 15 -7.65 -12.79 0.38
N PHE A 16 -8.14 -12.83 1.61
CA PHE A 16 -7.43 -13.36 2.77
C PHE A 16 -8.08 -14.66 3.24
N ARG A 17 -7.43 -15.38 4.16
CA ARG A 17 -7.86 -16.71 4.60
C ARG A 17 -9.23 -16.71 5.30
N ASP A 18 -9.58 -15.58 5.90
CA ASP A 18 -10.82 -15.28 6.60
C ASP A 18 -11.89 -14.63 5.70
N THR A 19 -11.59 -14.38 4.43
CA THR A 19 -12.55 -13.82 3.48
C THR A 19 -13.56 -14.90 3.06
N ASP A 20 -14.85 -14.64 3.24
CA ASP A 20 -15.91 -15.45 2.65
C ASP A 20 -15.87 -15.28 1.12
N ILE A 21 -15.45 -16.34 0.44
CA ILE A 21 -15.26 -16.34 -1.01
C ILE A 21 -16.62 -16.22 -1.73
N GLU A 22 -17.68 -16.79 -1.17
CA GLU A 22 -18.99 -16.79 -1.81
C GLU A 22 -19.61 -15.40 -1.78
N ASP A 23 -19.56 -14.73 -0.62
CA ASP A 23 -20.02 -13.34 -0.48
C ASP A 23 -19.20 -12.36 -1.33
N PHE A 24 -17.87 -12.54 -1.34
CA PHE A 24 -16.97 -11.76 -2.18
C PHE A 24 -17.33 -11.89 -3.67
N LEU A 25 -17.50 -13.12 -4.17
CA LEU A 25 -17.86 -13.37 -5.56
C LEU A 25 -19.23 -12.81 -5.89
N LYS A 26 -20.24 -13.00 -5.02
CA LYS A 26 -21.59 -12.45 -5.21
C LYS A 26 -21.54 -10.93 -5.37
N THR A 27 -20.77 -10.24 -4.52
CA THR A 27 -20.60 -8.79 -4.58
C THR A 27 -19.96 -8.34 -5.91
N GLU A 28 -18.88 -9.01 -6.34
CA GLU A 28 -18.21 -8.66 -7.59
C GLU A 28 -19.07 -8.95 -8.83
N PHE A 29 -19.80 -10.08 -8.85
CA PHE A 29 -20.71 -10.41 -9.95
C PHE A 29 -21.89 -9.44 -10.04
N THR A 30 -22.49 -9.08 -8.90
CA THR A 30 -23.59 -8.10 -8.85
C THR A 30 -23.14 -6.77 -9.44
N LYS A 31 -21.92 -6.33 -9.13
CA LYS A 31 -21.37 -5.09 -9.69
C LYS A 31 -21.22 -5.15 -11.21
N LEU A 32 -20.72 -6.27 -11.75
CA LEU A 32 -20.60 -6.46 -13.19
C LEU A 32 -21.97 -6.47 -13.88
N SER A 33 -22.96 -7.13 -13.29
CA SER A 33 -24.34 -7.15 -13.82
C SER A 33 -24.93 -5.75 -13.87
N ASN A 34 -24.77 -4.94 -12.82
CA ASN A 34 -25.28 -3.57 -12.80
C ASN A 34 -24.61 -2.70 -13.88
N GLU A 35 -23.29 -2.79 -14.06
CA GLU A 35 -22.58 -2.06 -15.14
C GLU A 35 -23.05 -2.50 -16.54
N MET A 36 -23.46 -3.76 -16.70
CA MET A 36 -24.03 -4.28 -17.95
C MET A 36 -25.43 -3.74 -18.21
N GLU A 37 -26.28 -3.69 -17.19
CA GLU A 37 -27.64 -3.17 -17.27
C GLU A 37 -27.66 -1.66 -17.53
N GLU A 38 -26.86 -0.87 -16.80
CA GLU A 38 -26.74 0.58 -17.01
C GLU A 38 -26.33 0.90 -18.46
N ALA A 39 -25.36 0.16 -19.00
CA ALA A 39 -24.93 0.34 -20.39
C ALA A 39 -26.02 0.05 -21.43
N ALA A 40 -26.93 -0.88 -21.12
CA ALA A 40 -28.09 -1.18 -21.96
C ALA A 40 -29.18 -0.10 -21.83
N LEU A 41 -29.35 0.47 -20.63
CA LEU A 41 -30.36 1.47 -20.31
C LEU A 41 -30.01 2.89 -20.79
N GLU A 42 -28.73 3.23 -20.98
CA GLU A 42 -28.23 4.57 -21.34
C GLU A 42 -28.59 5.07 -22.77
N ARG A 43 -29.84 4.88 -23.25
CA ARG A 43 -30.36 5.42 -24.53
C ARG A 43 -29.58 5.01 -25.78
N SER A 44 -28.70 4.04 -25.65
CA SER A 44 -27.73 3.65 -26.67
C SER A 44 -28.36 2.72 -27.72
N GLY A 45 -29.56 2.17 -27.44
CA GLY A 45 -30.27 1.22 -28.30
C GLY A 45 -29.60 -0.16 -28.36
N TRP A 46 -28.58 -0.40 -27.53
CA TRP A 46 -27.89 -1.68 -27.46
C TRP A 46 -28.59 -2.59 -26.45
N GLN A 47 -28.86 -3.81 -26.90
CA GLN A 47 -29.32 -4.90 -26.05
C GLN A 47 -28.21 -5.94 -25.91
N LEU A 48 -28.10 -6.55 -24.74
CA LEU A 48 -27.19 -7.66 -24.53
C LEU A 48 -27.70 -8.87 -25.33
N VAL A 49 -26.92 -9.29 -26.32
CA VAL A 49 -27.25 -10.47 -27.15
C VAL A 49 -26.65 -11.75 -26.57
N GLY A 50 -25.54 -11.64 -25.84
CA GLY A 50 -24.87 -12.78 -25.23
C GLY A 50 -23.54 -12.41 -24.60
N ILE A 51 -22.98 -13.34 -23.83
CA ILE A 51 -21.68 -13.22 -23.18
C ILE A 51 -20.70 -14.13 -23.92
N ASP A 52 -19.65 -13.54 -24.49
CA ASP A 52 -18.62 -14.28 -25.23
C ASP A 52 -17.75 -15.13 -24.29
N GLY A 53 -17.46 -14.63 -23.08
CA GLY A 53 -16.77 -15.40 -22.05
C GLY A 53 -16.47 -14.62 -20.79
N LEU A 54 -16.11 -15.36 -19.74
CA LEU A 54 -15.67 -14.82 -18.45
C LEU A 54 -14.21 -15.20 -18.21
N ARG A 55 -13.39 -14.26 -17.75
CA ARG A 55 -11.98 -14.50 -17.41
C ARG A 55 -11.69 -14.09 -15.97
N LEU A 56 -11.43 -15.07 -15.12
CA LEU A 56 -10.96 -14.85 -13.75
C LEU A 56 -9.42 -14.78 -13.74
N ARG A 57 -8.86 -13.72 -13.14
CA ARG A 57 -7.42 -13.57 -12.95
C ARG A 57 -7.07 -13.69 -11.47
N ILE A 58 -6.43 -14.81 -11.11
CA ILE A 58 -5.94 -15.05 -9.75
C ILE A 58 -4.43 -14.83 -9.76
N ASN A 59 -3.96 -13.95 -8.88
CA ASN A 59 -2.53 -13.69 -8.72
C ASN A 59 -2.13 -14.09 -7.29
N LYS A 60 -0.96 -14.71 -7.14
CA LYS A 60 -0.39 -14.96 -5.81
C LYS A 60 -0.08 -13.61 -5.16
N TYR A 61 -0.85 -13.25 -4.15
CA TYR A 61 -0.61 -12.05 -3.35
C TYR A 61 0.24 -12.43 -2.16
N THR A 62 1.51 -12.02 -2.19
CA THR A 62 2.36 -12.04 -1.00
C THR A 62 2.34 -10.62 -0.42
N PRO A 63 1.55 -10.36 0.64
CA PRO A 63 1.60 -9.05 1.27
C PRO A 63 3.03 -8.79 1.74
N LEU A 64 3.43 -7.52 1.78
CA LEU A 64 4.69 -7.13 2.40
C LEU A 64 4.65 -7.59 3.87
N ASN A 65 5.43 -8.62 4.18
CA ASN A 65 5.60 -9.09 5.55
C ASN A 65 6.40 -8.03 6.30
N VAL A 66 5.69 -7.18 7.03
CA VAL A 66 6.31 -6.28 8.01
C VAL A 66 6.46 -7.09 9.30
N SER A 67 7.59 -7.78 9.45
CA SER A 67 7.99 -8.40 10.71
C SER A 67 8.66 -7.37 11.62
N SER A 68 9.00 -7.78 12.85
CA SER A 68 10.01 -7.10 13.67
C SER A 68 11.35 -6.97 12.92
N TYR A 69 12.30 -6.24 13.53
CA TYR A 69 13.64 -5.95 13.02
C TYR A 69 14.16 -6.95 11.97
N ILE A 70 14.40 -6.44 10.76
CA ILE A 70 15.06 -7.17 9.69
C ILE A 70 16.48 -6.61 9.57
N LYS A 71 17.48 -7.49 9.63
CA LYS A 71 18.88 -7.09 9.45
C LYS A 71 19.06 -6.56 8.02
N LEU A 72 19.66 -5.38 7.88
CA LEU A 72 19.99 -4.83 6.57
C LEU A 72 20.97 -5.76 5.84
N PRO A 73 20.84 -5.93 4.51
CA PRO A 73 21.88 -6.56 3.70
C PRO A 73 23.24 -5.90 3.92
N GLU A 74 24.31 -6.70 3.93
CA GLU A 74 25.65 -6.21 4.27
C GLU A 74 26.12 -5.05 3.38
N ALA A 75 25.77 -5.09 2.09
CA ALA A 75 26.12 -4.05 1.13
C ALA A 75 25.58 -2.67 1.54
N ILE A 76 24.43 -2.61 2.20
CA ILE A 76 23.81 -1.37 2.69
C ILE A 76 24.33 -1.04 4.08
N ALA A 77 24.40 -2.03 4.97
CA ALA A 77 24.90 -1.83 6.33
C ALA A 77 26.32 -1.24 6.34
N ARG A 78 27.20 -1.70 5.45
CA ARG A 78 28.57 -1.20 5.32
C ARG A 78 28.64 0.28 4.90
N LYS A 79 27.65 0.77 4.16
CA LYS A 79 27.62 2.18 3.73
C LYS A 79 27.30 3.14 4.88
N LYS A 80 26.75 2.66 5.99
CA LYS A 80 26.36 3.47 7.17
C LYS A 80 25.44 4.65 6.84
N ALA A 81 24.76 4.61 5.70
CA ALA A 81 23.87 5.67 5.21
C ALA A 81 22.40 5.45 5.61
N CYS A 82 22.07 4.27 6.13
CA CYS A 82 20.71 3.93 6.56
C CYS A 82 20.67 3.69 8.06
N ILE A 83 19.66 4.25 8.71
CA ILE A 83 19.34 3.96 10.10
C ILE A 83 18.38 2.77 10.13
N ASN A 84 18.71 1.72 10.87
CA ASN A 84 17.84 0.56 11.07
C ASN A 84 17.53 0.39 12.57
N PRO A 85 16.46 1.03 13.09
CA PRO A 85 16.10 0.93 14.50
C PRO A 85 15.76 -0.51 14.89
N GLU A 86 16.38 -1.02 15.94
CA GLU A 86 16.19 -2.38 16.47
C GLU A 86 14.87 -2.46 17.24
N ASN A 87 13.78 -2.76 16.52
CA ASN A 87 12.45 -2.85 17.10
C ASN A 87 11.93 -4.28 17.24
N ASN A 88 11.31 -4.54 18.39
CA ASN A 88 10.67 -5.83 18.69
C ASN A 88 9.16 -5.83 18.36
N ILE A 89 8.64 -4.71 17.84
CA ILE A 89 7.21 -4.47 17.56
C ILE A 89 7.10 -3.83 16.17
N ASN A 90 6.00 -4.07 15.47
CA ASN A 90 5.68 -3.59 14.11
C ASN A 90 5.43 -2.06 14.00
N MET A 91 6.29 -1.24 14.62
CA MET A 91 6.27 0.23 14.59
C MET A 91 7.42 0.82 13.75
N GLN A 92 7.91 0.10 12.73
CA GLN A 92 9.07 0.51 11.92
C GLN A 92 8.86 1.89 11.28
N SER A 93 7.68 2.13 10.71
CA SER A 93 7.31 3.41 10.07
C SER A 93 7.45 4.59 11.03
N LYS A 94 6.99 4.43 12.28
CA LYS A 94 7.13 5.45 13.34
C LYS A 94 8.59 5.80 13.59
N TYR A 95 9.44 4.79 13.78
CA TYR A 95 10.85 5.04 14.08
C TYR A 95 11.63 5.57 12.88
N ALA A 96 11.32 5.11 11.67
CA ALA A 96 11.91 5.65 10.44
C ALA A 96 11.64 7.16 10.30
N ILE A 97 10.40 7.60 10.54
CA ILE A 97 10.03 9.03 10.48
C ILE A 97 10.74 9.84 11.55
N LEU A 98 10.86 9.30 12.77
CA LEU A 98 11.49 10.00 13.89
C LEU A 98 13.03 9.98 13.83
N ALA A 99 13.64 9.11 13.01
CA ALA A 99 15.09 8.93 12.95
C ALA A 99 15.85 10.22 12.59
N LYS A 100 15.20 11.13 11.86
CA LYS A 100 15.72 12.47 11.52
C LYS A 100 16.15 13.28 12.75
N PHE A 101 15.60 12.99 13.93
CA PHE A 101 15.87 13.71 15.17
C PHE A 101 16.86 13.00 16.11
N VAL A 102 17.36 11.82 15.76
CA VAL A 102 18.28 11.05 16.59
C VAL A 102 19.68 11.07 16.00
N GLN A 103 20.61 11.75 16.65
CA GLN A 103 22.00 11.87 16.18
C GLN A 103 22.90 10.73 16.67
N LYS A 104 22.74 10.33 17.93
CA LYS A 104 23.59 9.34 18.58
C LYS A 104 22.83 8.05 18.87
N ASP A 105 23.44 6.93 18.48
CA ASP A 105 22.90 5.58 18.62
C ASP A 105 21.47 5.43 18.08
N PRO A 106 21.19 5.82 16.81
CA PRO A 106 19.84 5.82 16.26
C PRO A 106 19.24 4.40 16.09
N GLN A 107 20.04 3.34 16.23
CA GLN A 107 19.53 1.99 16.32
C GLN A 107 18.68 1.74 17.58
N ARG A 108 18.83 2.54 18.65
CA ARG A 108 18.18 2.30 19.95
C ARG A 108 16.76 2.86 20.01
N VAL A 109 15.75 1.99 19.99
CA VAL A 109 14.33 2.36 20.06
C VAL A 109 13.95 3.20 21.29
N SER A 110 14.64 3.05 22.42
CA SER A 110 14.36 3.84 23.63
C SER A 110 14.51 5.35 23.42
N LYS A 111 15.38 5.78 22.49
CA LYS A 111 15.61 7.20 22.16
C LYS A 111 14.39 7.87 21.51
N TYR A 112 13.54 7.07 20.87
CA TYR A 112 12.41 7.56 20.11
C TYR A 112 11.18 7.86 20.98
N LYS A 113 11.09 7.26 22.17
CA LYS A 113 9.93 7.41 23.07
C LYS A 113 9.62 8.88 23.38
N GLN A 114 10.68 9.68 23.60
CA GLN A 114 10.56 11.10 23.89
C GLN A 114 10.22 11.95 22.65
N LEU A 115 10.33 11.41 21.44
CA LEU A 115 10.12 12.14 20.18
C LEU A 115 8.73 11.92 19.59
N VAL A 116 7.93 11.00 20.13
CA VAL A 116 6.62 10.62 19.59
C VAL A 116 5.67 11.82 19.50
N HIS A 117 5.78 12.78 20.42
CA HIS A 117 4.94 13.99 20.46
C HIS A 117 5.12 14.93 19.25
N ARG A 118 6.17 14.75 18.43
CA ARG A 118 6.44 15.61 17.27
C ARG A 118 5.44 15.44 16.14
N TYR A 119 4.71 14.32 16.11
CA TYR A 119 3.71 14.02 15.09
C TYR A 119 2.48 13.36 15.69
N ASP A 120 1.34 13.56 15.04
CA ASP A 120 0.13 12.80 15.28
C ASP A 120 0.21 11.43 14.58
N PHE A 121 0.50 10.40 15.37
CA PHE A 121 0.49 8.99 14.96
C PHE A 121 -0.86 8.30 15.17
N SER A 122 -1.89 8.99 15.69
CA SER A 122 -3.23 8.39 15.91
C SER A 122 -3.98 8.13 14.59
N CYS A 123 -3.61 8.85 13.52
CA CYS A 123 -4.19 8.72 12.19
C CYS A 123 -3.75 7.48 11.40
N VAL A 124 -2.85 6.65 11.96
CA VAL A 124 -2.32 5.43 11.32
C VAL A 124 -2.37 4.22 12.24
N SER A 125 -2.60 3.04 11.65
CA SER A 125 -2.48 1.75 12.31
C SER A 125 -1.07 1.17 12.13
N TYR A 126 -0.75 0.13 12.91
CA TYR A 126 0.52 -0.58 12.84
C TYR A 126 0.29 -2.08 12.58
N PRO A 127 1.00 -2.70 11.61
CA PRO A 127 1.91 -2.07 10.65
C PRO A 127 1.19 -1.07 9.73
N THR A 128 1.86 0.03 9.37
CA THR A 128 1.24 1.15 8.63
C THR A 128 1.04 0.78 7.16
N PRO A 129 -0.20 0.66 6.66
CA PRO A 129 -0.46 0.45 5.24
C PRO A 129 0.02 1.65 4.41
N LEU A 130 0.56 1.40 3.21
CA LEU A 130 1.03 2.45 2.29
C LEU A 130 -0.04 3.51 2.01
N GLN A 131 -1.31 3.14 1.97
CA GLN A 131 -2.42 4.07 1.75
C GLN A 131 -2.61 5.06 2.90
N GLN A 132 -2.29 4.66 4.14
CA GLN A 132 -2.39 5.51 5.31
C GLN A 132 -1.23 6.50 5.44
N ILE A 133 -0.11 6.29 4.73
CA ILE A 133 1.00 7.24 4.68
C ILE A 133 0.51 8.60 4.17
N LYS A 134 -0.36 8.61 3.16
CA LYS A 134 -0.97 9.86 2.65
C LYS A 134 -1.83 10.57 3.71
N LYS A 135 -2.51 9.80 4.58
CA LYS A 135 -3.29 10.36 5.70
C LYS A 135 -2.34 11.01 6.72
N PHE A 136 -1.25 10.32 7.05
CA PHE A 136 -0.21 10.82 7.96
C PHE A 136 0.44 12.11 7.44
N GLU A 137 0.84 12.15 6.17
CA GLU A 137 1.40 13.33 5.50
C GLU A 137 0.48 14.55 5.59
N LYS A 138 -0.82 14.33 5.39
CA LYS A 138 -1.82 15.40 5.46
C LYS A 138 -2.02 15.89 6.89
N ALA A 139 -2.16 14.98 7.85
CA ALA A 139 -2.37 15.31 9.26
C ALA A 139 -1.20 16.09 9.87
N ASN A 140 0.03 15.74 9.48
CA ASN A 140 1.26 16.32 10.05
C ASN A 140 1.90 17.40 9.18
N ASN A 141 1.32 17.71 8.02
CA ASN A 141 1.87 18.61 7.03
C ASN A 141 3.33 18.28 6.62
N ILE A 142 3.62 16.99 6.41
CA ILE A 142 4.95 16.53 5.97
C ILE A 142 4.86 15.83 4.61
N SER A 143 6.03 15.47 4.05
CA SER A 143 6.14 14.67 2.83
C SER A 143 7.06 13.48 3.08
N ILE A 144 6.72 12.31 2.52
CA ILE A 144 7.41 11.05 2.77
C ILE A 144 7.63 10.29 1.46
N ASN A 145 8.88 9.94 1.16
CA ASN A 145 9.23 9.00 0.12
C ASN A 145 9.38 7.58 0.69
N VAL A 146 8.93 6.59 -0.06
CA VAL A 146 8.99 5.17 0.32
C VAL A 146 9.62 4.38 -0.80
N PHE A 147 10.69 3.67 -0.47
CA PHE A 147 11.42 2.82 -1.38
C PHE A 147 11.36 1.36 -0.90
N ALA A 148 11.37 0.44 -1.86
CA ALA A 148 11.57 -0.98 -1.61
C ALA A 148 13.02 -1.35 -1.95
N LEU A 149 13.46 -2.44 -1.35
CA LEU A 149 14.76 -3.05 -1.57
C LEU A 149 14.56 -4.51 -2.00
N GLU A 150 15.09 -4.87 -3.18
CA GLU A 150 15.13 -6.26 -3.64
C GLU A 150 16.34 -7.03 -3.10
N GLU A 151 16.33 -8.35 -3.27
CA GLU A 151 17.38 -9.26 -2.81
C GLU A 151 18.76 -8.95 -3.44
N ASP A 152 18.78 -8.44 -4.66
CA ASP A 152 20.01 -8.04 -5.37
C ASP A 152 20.51 -6.63 -4.98
N ASN A 153 19.96 -6.05 -3.91
CA ASN A 153 20.19 -4.69 -3.42
C ASN A 153 19.71 -3.57 -4.35
N LYS A 154 18.86 -3.86 -5.34
CA LYS A 154 18.21 -2.79 -6.12
C LYS A 154 17.16 -2.08 -5.28
N VAL A 155 17.24 -0.75 -5.30
CA VAL A 155 16.28 0.14 -4.65
C VAL A 155 15.33 0.67 -5.70
N TYR A 156 14.03 0.61 -5.46
CA TYR A 156 13.01 1.15 -6.36
C TYR A 156 11.91 1.90 -5.61
N PRO A 157 11.35 2.95 -6.22
CA PRO A 157 10.33 3.76 -5.57
C PRO A 157 8.99 3.01 -5.49
N ILE A 158 8.39 2.96 -4.29
CA ILE A 158 7.00 2.55 -4.08
C ILE A 158 6.08 3.77 -4.10
N LYS A 159 6.52 4.85 -3.44
CA LYS A 159 5.81 6.12 -3.35
C LYS A 159 6.83 7.25 -3.34
N VAL A 160 6.71 8.18 -4.27
CA VAL A 160 7.49 9.42 -4.29
C VAL A 160 6.52 10.59 -4.35
N VAL A 161 6.78 11.63 -3.55
CA VAL A 161 5.98 12.85 -3.59
C VAL A 161 6.30 13.68 -4.82
N LYS A 162 5.30 14.41 -5.34
CA LYS A 162 5.53 15.34 -6.46
C LYS A 162 6.25 16.62 -6.03
N GLU A 163 6.02 17.03 -4.78
CA GLU A 163 6.56 18.23 -4.18
C GLU A 163 7.02 17.89 -2.77
N GLU A 164 8.27 18.23 -2.46
CA GLU A 164 8.84 18.06 -1.14
C GLU A 164 8.47 19.24 -0.25
N LYS A 165 7.92 18.93 0.92
CA LYS A 165 7.66 19.93 1.95
C LYS A 165 8.93 20.19 2.75
N LEU A 166 8.96 21.32 3.48
CA LEU A 166 10.07 21.67 4.38
C LEU A 166 10.44 20.52 5.33
N ASP A 167 9.43 19.83 5.86
CA ASP A 167 9.65 18.59 6.60
C ASP A 167 9.44 17.37 5.67
N HIS A 168 10.54 16.94 5.05
CA HIS A 168 10.61 15.77 4.16
C HIS A 168 11.25 14.56 4.85
N ARG A 169 10.78 13.35 4.53
CA ARG A 169 11.23 12.05 5.06
C ARG A 169 11.48 11.03 3.96
#